data_AF-A0A7G8DS02-F1
#
_entry.id   AF-A0A7G8DS02-F1
#
_cell.length_a   1.000
_cell.length_b   1.000
_cell.length_c   1.000
_cell.angle_alpha   90.00
_cell.angle_beta   90.00
_cell.angle_gamma   90.00
#
_symmetry.space_group_name_H-M   'P 1'
#
loop_
_entity.id
_entity.type
_entity.pdbx_description
1 polymer ?
#
loop_
_entity_poly.entity_id
_entity_poly.type
_entity_poly.pdbx_seq_one_letter_code
_entity_poly.pdbx_strand_id
1 'polypeptide(L)' 'MYELKKEPLQSSITERWDALDDYFVCITECDLNDKNCITSCLVTHLNIDDGSASTVAA' A
#
# COMPACT_ATOMS: atom_id res chain seq x y z
N MET A 1 15.27 -28.96 7.89
CA MET A 1 14.08 -28.47 7.16
C MET A 1 13.58 -27.27 7.93
N TYR A 2 13.79 -26.05 7.45
CA TYR A 2 13.42 -24.87 8.24
C TYR A 2 11.89 -24.76 8.35
N GLU A 3 11.38 -24.88 9.57
CA GLU A 3 9.97 -24.68 9.89
C GLU A 3 9.68 -23.18 9.87
N LEU A 4 9.09 -22.71 8.78
CA LEU A 4 8.51 -21.37 8.70
C LEU A 4 7.33 -21.31 9.67
N LYS A 5 7.61 -20.78 10.86
CA LYS A 5 6.61 -20.42 11.86
C LYS A 5 5.51 -19.61 11.18
N LYS A 6 4.32 -20.21 11.12
CA LYS A 6 3.06 -19.52 10.84
C LYS A 6 2.81 -18.54 11.99
N GLU A 7 3.37 -17.36 11.92
CA GLU A 7 2.89 -16.22 12.70
C GLU A 7 1.67 -15.63 11.97
N PRO A 8 0.55 -15.37 12.67
CA PRO A 8 -0.68 -14.87 12.04
C PRO A 8 -0.58 -13.34 11.90
N LEU A 9 0.08 -12.81 10.87
CA LEU A 9 0.30 -11.35 10.82
C LEU A 9 0.53 -10.72 9.44
N GLN A 10 -0.24 -11.09 8.43
CA GLN A 10 -0.36 -10.27 7.24
C GLN A 10 -1.81 -10.38 6.77
N SER A 11 -2.52 -9.25 6.66
CA SER A 11 -3.57 -9.11 5.64
C SER A 11 -3.16 -9.92 4.43
N SER A 12 -4.01 -10.86 4.01
CA SER A 12 -3.65 -11.85 3.00
C SER A 12 -2.88 -11.17 1.86
N ILE A 13 -1.78 -11.75 1.37
CA ILE A 13 -0.95 -11.12 0.32
C ILE A 13 -1.83 -10.52 -0.80
N THR A 14 -2.93 -11.19 -1.11
CA THR A 14 -4.05 -10.74 -1.94
C THR A 14 -4.57 -9.32 -1.61
N GLU A 15 -4.89 -9.03 -0.36
CA GLU A 15 -5.41 -7.73 0.11
C GLU A 15 -4.41 -6.58 -0.12
N ARG A 16 -3.11 -6.87 -0.05
CA ARG A 16 -2.08 -5.88 -0.40
C ARG A 16 -1.96 -5.66 -1.91
N TRP A 17 -2.14 -6.71 -2.71
CA TRP A 17 -2.15 -6.60 -4.16
C TRP A 17 -3.39 -5.87 -4.66
N ASP A 18 -4.54 -6.07 -4.03
CA ASP A 18 -5.78 -5.36 -4.29
C ASP A 18 -5.62 -3.84 -4.09
N ALA A 19 -5.08 -3.45 -2.93
CA ALA A 19 -4.74 -2.06 -2.63
C ALA A 19 -3.74 -1.42 -3.62
N LEU A 20 -2.79 -2.21 -4.14
CA LEU A 20 -1.85 -1.74 -5.16
C LEU A 20 -2.52 -1.57 -6.53
N ASP A 21 -3.44 -2.46 -6.90
CA ASP A 21 -4.19 -2.38 -8.15
C ASP A 21 -5.03 -1.10 -8.19
N ASP A 22 -5.77 -0.82 -7.12
CA ASP A 22 -6.56 0.41 -6.99
C ASP A 22 -5.67 1.67 -7.04
N TYR A 23 -4.49 1.64 -6.41
CA TYR A 23 -3.52 2.73 -6.52
C TYR A 23 -3.06 2.96 -7.96
N PHE A 24 -2.79 1.88 -8.73
CA PHE A 24 -2.38 2.00 -10.12
C PHE A 24 -3.49 2.57 -11.01
N VAL A 25 -4.75 2.25 -10.73
CA VAL A 25 -5.89 2.90 -11.40
C VAL A 25 -5.91 4.39 -11.06
N CYS A 26 -5.85 4.74 -9.77
CA CYS A 26 -5.89 6.12 -9.30
C CYS A 26 -4.78 6.99 -9.91
N ILE A 27 -3.53 6.51 -9.97
CA ILE A 27 -2.42 7.29 -10.53
C ILE A 27 -2.53 7.47 -12.05
N THR A 28 -3.21 6.57 -12.76
CA THR A 28 -3.42 6.73 -14.21
C THR A 28 -4.43 7.83 -14.55
N GLU A 29 -5.29 8.20 -13.60
CA GLU A 29 -6.23 9.31 -13.74
C GLU A 29 -5.59 10.67 -13.36
N CYS A 30 -4.47 10.64 -12.64
CA CYS A 30 -3.71 11.82 -12.25
C CYS A 30 -2.80 12.34 -13.38
N ASP A 31 -2.63 13.67 -13.44
CA ASP A 31 -1.52 14.25 -14.21
C ASP A 31 -0.19 13.94 -13.51
N LEU A 32 0.84 13.58 -14.27
CA LEU A 32 2.17 13.24 -13.73
C LEU A 32 2.82 14.42 -12.96
N ASN A 33 2.37 15.65 -13.21
CA ASN A 33 2.86 16.84 -12.50
C ASN A 33 2.01 17.20 -11.28
N ASP A 34 0.82 16.60 -11.14
CA ASP A 34 -0.07 16.84 -10.01
C ASP A 34 0.34 15.97 -8.81
N LYS A 35 1.34 16.48 -8.10
CA LYS A 35 1.88 15.82 -6.89
C LYS A 35 0.81 15.61 -5.82
N ASN A 36 -0.20 16.48 -5.75
CA ASN A 36 -1.30 16.35 -4.80
C ASN A 36 -2.17 15.14 -5.13
N CYS A 37 -2.49 14.93 -6.41
CA CYS A 37 -3.24 13.78 -6.88
C CYS A 37 -2.50 12.46 -6.56
N ILE A 38 -1.20 12.42 -6.86
CA ILE A 38 -0.35 11.25 -6.59
C ILE A 38 -0.28 10.95 -5.08
N THR A 39 -0.03 11.97 -4.24
CA THR A 39 0.00 11.82 -2.78
C THR A 39 -1.35 11.38 -2.23
N SER A 40 -2.47 11.90 -2.77
CA SER A 40 -3.81 11.45 -2.36
C SER A 40 -4.03 9.98 -2.67
N CYS A 41 -3.66 9.50 -3.87
CA CYS A 41 -3.78 8.08 -4.22
C CYS A 41 -2.94 7.19 -3.30
N LEU A 42 -1.73 7.61 -2.95
CA LEU A 42 -0.84 6.90 -2.01
C LEU A 42 -1.45 6.81 -0.60
N VAL A 43 -2.01 7.91 -0.08
CA VAL A 43 -2.62 7.92 1.26
C VAL A 43 -3.91 7.11 1.27
N THR A 44 -4.77 7.26 0.25
CA THR A 44 -6.07 6.59 0.18
C THR A 44 -5.96 5.08 0.00
N HIS A 45 -5.09 4.62 -0.90
CA HIS A 45 -5.02 3.19 -1.25
C HIS A 45 -3.91 2.46 -0.51
N LEU A 46 -2.79 3.13 -0.22
CA LEU A 46 -1.62 2.48 0.38
C LEU A 46 -1.38 2.91 1.84
N ASN A 47 -2.13 3.88 2.37
CA ASN A 47 -1.89 4.48 3.70
C ASN A 47 -0.43 4.90 3.91
N ILE A 48 0.24 5.33 2.84
CA ILE A 48 1.62 5.81 2.88
C ILE A 48 1.57 7.33 3.08
N ASP A 49 1.72 7.77 4.33
CA ASP A 49 2.03 9.15 4.67
C ASP A 49 3.56 9.32 4.69
N ASP A 50 4.09 10.38 4.05
CA ASP A 50 5.54 10.67 3.86
C ASP A 50 6.28 11.03 5.17
N GLY A 51 5.76 10.60 6.32
CA GLY A 51 6.38 10.65 7.63
C GLY A 51 6.74 9.26 8.13
N SER A 52 7.62 8.56 7.42
CA SER A 52 8.34 7.34 7.85
C SER A 52 7.90 6.70 9.18
N ALA A 53 6.95 5.78 9.13
CA ALA A 53 6.95 4.58 9.96
C ALA A 53 6.07 3.51 9.31
N SER A 54 6.71 2.63 8.55
CA SER A 54 6.24 1.27 8.39
C SER A 54 6.08 0.64 9.79
N THR A 55 4.89 0.74 10.39
CA THR A 55 4.46 -0.18 11.44
C THR A 55 3.44 -1.13 10.84
N VAL A 56 3.96 -2.16 10.19
CA VAL A 56 3.34 -3.48 10.26
C VAL A 56 3.34 -3.92 11.74
N ALA A 57 2.21 -3.76 12.44
CA ALA A 57 1.77 -4.43 13.68
C ALA A 57 0.66 -3.56 14.30
N ALA A 58 -0.48 -4.07 14.77
CA ALA A 58 -0.80 -5.39 15.33
C ALA A 58 -2.26 -5.79 15.03
#